data_AF-A0A948N9X1-F1
#
_entry.id   AF-A0A948N9X1-F1
#
_cell.length_a   1.000
_cell.length_b   1.000
_cell.length_c   1.000
_cell.angle_alpha   90.00
_cell.angle_beta   90.00
_cell.angle_gamma   90.00
#
_symmetry.space_group_name_H-M   'P 1'
#
loop_
_entity.id
_entity.type
_entity.pdbx_description
1 polymer ?
#
loop_
_entity_poly.entity_id
_entity_poly.type
_entity_poly.pdbx_seq_one_letter_code
_entity_poly.pdbx_strand_id
1 'polypeptide(L)'
;ANRQFTYGYRRLSLFGALINGLVLIAGSVWVLTEAIPRLANPVMPVTEGMLALAVLGVAVNGFAAYRLSKGNTLNEKVLNWHLLEDVLGWVAVLVVAIVLQFVDWPILDPLLSIGFTLFILVNVLRNLSTTARLFLQAAPDSKLQNEIQDTLLKIDELDSIHHLHLWSLDGEHHVLTAHVVTNASKAFTANHYADIKLRIANALEQFDLAHTTIELELTQEHCRDEVPDKVQ
;
A
#
# COMPACT_ATOMS: atom_id res chain seq x y z
N ALA A 1 -14.83 -7.91 -12.32
CA ALA A 1 -14.24 -8.00 -13.67
C ALA A 1 -15.33 -7.75 -14.71
N ASN A 2 -15.02 -7.09 -15.82
CA ASN A 2 -15.90 -7.01 -16.99
C ASN A 2 -15.06 -7.06 -18.27
N ARG A 3 -15.69 -6.95 -19.44
CA ARG A 3 -14.99 -7.03 -20.74
C ARG A 3 -13.95 -5.92 -20.98
N GLN A 4 -14.02 -4.80 -20.26
CA GLN A 4 -13.09 -3.68 -20.39
C GLN A 4 -11.99 -3.70 -19.32
N PHE A 5 -12.36 -4.03 -18.08
CA PHE A 5 -11.47 -4.18 -16.92
C PHE A 5 -11.48 -5.65 -16.48
N THR A 6 -10.63 -6.45 -17.12
CA THR A 6 -10.60 -7.92 -16.99
C THR A 6 -10.18 -8.40 -15.61
N TYR A 7 -9.30 -7.66 -14.92
CA TYR A 7 -8.96 -7.89 -13.50
C TYR A 7 -9.85 -7.10 -12.51
N GLY A 8 -10.88 -6.41 -13.03
CA GLY A 8 -11.76 -5.56 -12.23
C GLY A 8 -11.17 -4.20 -11.86
N TYR A 9 -11.73 -3.57 -10.84
CA TYR A 9 -11.48 -2.17 -10.48
C TYR A 9 -10.54 -1.98 -9.28
N ARG A 10 -9.82 -3.03 -8.87
CA ARG A 10 -8.97 -3.00 -7.67
C ARG A 10 -7.91 -1.90 -7.72
N ARG A 11 -7.30 -1.66 -8.89
CA ARG A 11 -6.34 -0.55 -9.09
C ARG A 11 -6.95 0.86 -8.98
N LEU A 12 -8.29 1.02 -9.06
CA LEU A 12 -8.91 2.33 -8.84
C LEU A 12 -8.76 2.81 -7.40
N SER A 13 -8.65 1.91 -6.41
CA SER A 13 -8.37 2.32 -5.03
C SER A 13 -6.99 2.97 -4.91
N LEU A 14 -5.98 2.40 -5.58
CA LEU A 14 -4.64 2.98 -5.68
C LEU A 14 -4.67 4.35 -6.36
N PHE A 15 -5.50 4.50 -7.40
CA PHE A 15 -5.68 5.80 -8.06
C PHE A 15 -6.31 6.84 -7.12
N GLY A 16 -7.30 6.43 -6.31
CA GLY A 16 -7.86 7.28 -5.25
C GLY A 16 -6.80 7.69 -4.23
N ALA A 17 -5.93 6.76 -3.80
CA ALA A 17 -4.82 7.06 -2.90
C ALA A 17 -3.81 8.05 -3.52
N LEU A 18 -3.53 7.92 -4.83
CA LEU A 18 -2.68 8.85 -5.57
C LEU A 18 -3.28 10.27 -5.59
N ILE A 19 -4.56 10.40 -5.95
CA ILE A 19 -5.26 11.69 -5.95
C ILE A 19 -5.24 12.32 -4.55
N ASN A 20 -5.56 11.53 -3.52
CA ASN A 20 -5.55 12.02 -2.14
C ASN A 20 -4.16 12.52 -1.73
N GLY A 21 -3.11 11.77 -2.08
CA GLY A 21 -1.73 12.19 -1.83
C GLY A 21 -1.38 13.51 -2.55
N LEU A 22 -1.82 13.71 -3.79
CA LEU A 22 -1.62 14.97 -4.52
C LEU A 22 -2.34 16.15 -3.85
N VAL A 23 -3.58 15.96 -3.40
CA VAL A 23 -4.34 16.99 -2.67
C VAL A 23 -3.62 17.36 -1.38
N LEU A 24 -3.13 16.38 -0.63
CA LEU A 24 -2.39 16.61 0.62
C LEU A 24 -1.06 17.32 0.38
N ILE A 25 -0.32 16.98 -0.69
CA ILE A 25 0.91 17.70 -1.06
C ILE A 25 0.58 19.16 -1.42
N ALA A 26 -0.40 19.38 -2.29
CA ALA A 26 -0.77 20.73 -2.73
C ALA A 26 -1.21 21.60 -1.53
N GLY A 27 -2.05 21.05 -0.66
CA GLY A 27 -2.47 21.70 0.58
C GLY A 27 -1.29 21.96 1.52
N SER A 28 -0.37 21.01 1.68
CA SER A 28 0.81 21.18 2.52
C SER A 28 1.75 22.27 2.01
N VAL A 29 1.99 22.33 0.69
CA VAL A 29 2.78 23.39 0.06
C VAL A 29 2.10 24.75 0.29
N TRP A 30 0.79 24.83 0.09
CA TRP A 30 0.02 26.05 0.36
C TRP A 30 0.16 26.51 1.82
N VAL A 31 -0.04 25.62 2.79
CA VAL A 31 0.11 25.95 4.21
C VAL A 31 1.53 26.43 4.53
N LEU A 32 2.57 25.76 4.00
CA LEU A 32 3.95 26.20 4.20
C LEU A 32 4.20 27.59 3.60
N THR A 33 3.63 27.91 2.43
CA THR A 33 3.78 29.24 1.82
C THR A 33 3.17 30.36 2.67
N GLU A 34 2.13 30.07 3.45
CA GLU A 34 1.50 31.03 4.37
C GLU A 34 2.17 31.05 5.76
N ALA A 35 2.62 29.90 6.26
CA ALA A 35 3.16 29.78 7.61
C ALA A 35 4.63 30.22 7.73
N ILE A 36 5.46 30.00 6.69
CA ILE A 36 6.89 30.37 6.72
C ILE A 36 7.09 31.89 6.88
N PRO A 37 6.41 32.78 6.11
CA PRO A 37 6.54 34.22 6.31
C PRO A 37 6.11 34.70 7.70
N ARG A 38 5.15 34.01 8.33
CA ARG A 38 4.67 34.32 9.69
C ARG A 38 5.69 34.02 10.79
N LEU A 39 6.75 33.25 10.51
CA LEU A 39 7.87 33.12 11.45
C LEU A 39 8.66 34.43 11.58
N ALA A 40 8.80 35.18 10.48
CA ALA A 40 9.54 36.44 10.46
C ALA A 40 8.68 37.62 10.97
N ASN A 41 7.38 37.60 10.68
CA ASN A 41 6.42 38.60 11.17
C ASN A 41 5.20 37.92 11.80
N PRO A 42 5.31 37.46 13.07
CA PRO A 42 4.23 36.78 13.75
C PRO A 42 3.02 37.70 13.96
N VAL A 43 1.84 37.20 13.62
CA VAL A 43 0.55 37.87 13.86
C VAL A 43 -0.32 36.97 14.71
N MET A 44 -1.11 37.55 15.62
CA MET A 44 -2.02 36.77 16.45
C MET A 44 -3.09 36.10 15.56
N PRO A 45 -3.27 34.77 15.65
CA PRO A 45 -4.33 34.10 14.92
C PRO A 45 -5.69 34.41 15.55
N VAL A 46 -6.77 34.10 14.83
CA VAL A 46 -8.14 34.17 15.37
C VAL A 46 -8.33 32.99 16.34
N THR A 47 -7.99 33.21 17.61
CA THR A 47 -7.95 32.18 18.65
C THR A 47 -9.31 31.54 18.92
N GLU A 48 -10.40 32.30 18.80
CA GLU A 48 -11.78 31.78 18.93
C GLU A 48 -12.09 30.73 17.85
N GLY A 49 -11.74 31.02 16.60
CA GLY A 49 -11.92 30.10 15.47
C GLY A 49 -11.03 28.87 15.59
N MET A 50 -9.77 29.07 15.99
CA MET A 50 -8.82 27.98 16.24
C MET A 50 -9.33 27.03 17.34
N LEU A 51 -9.83 27.58 18.46
CA LEU A 51 -10.39 26.80 19.56
C LEU A 51 -11.61 26.00 19.11
N ALA A 52 -12.55 26.65 18.39
CA ALA A 52 -13.76 26.00 17.91
C ALA A 52 -13.45 24.82 16.97
N LEU A 53 -12.52 25.01 16.03
CA LEU A 53 -12.05 23.95 15.13
C LEU A 53 -11.34 22.84 15.89
N ALA A 54 -10.52 23.17 16.89
CA ALA A 54 -9.81 22.17 17.68
C ALA A 54 -10.76 21.29 18.49
N VAL A 55 -11.76 21.90 19.16
CA VAL A 55 -12.81 21.15 19.88
C VAL A 55 -13.58 20.25 18.92
N LEU A 56 -13.97 20.76 17.75
CA LEU A 56 -14.67 19.97 16.73
C LEU A 56 -13.80 18.80 16.24
N GLY A 57 -12.52 19.03 15.97
CA GLY A 57 -11.58 18.01 15.54
C GLY A 57 -11.37 16.91 16.58
N VAL A 58 -11.18 17.27 17.85
CA VAL A 58 -11.10 16.31 18.97
C VAL A 58 -12.40 15.54 19.11
N ALA A 59 -13.56 16.21 19.04
CA ALA A 59 -14.86 15.57 19.20
C ALA A 59 -15.16 14.58 18.07
N VAL A 60 -14.96 14.98 16.81
CA VAL A 60 -15.25 14.14 15.64
C VAL A 60 -14.30 12.94 15.59
N ASN A 61 -12.99 13.16 15.68
CA ASN A 61 -12.02 12.06 15.62
C ASN A 61 -12.08 11.17 16.86
N GLY A 62 -12.32 11.76 18.04
CA GLY A 62 -12.50 11.01 19.29
C GLY A 62 -13.75 10.15 19.26
N PHE A 63 -14.86 10.66 18.72
CA PHE A 63 -16.08 9.87 18.55
C PHE A 63 -15.89 8.73 17.53
N ALA A 64 -15.21 9.00 16.41
CA ALA A 64 -14.89 7.97 15.42
C ALA A 64 -14.00 6.87 16.02
N ALA A 65 -12.93 7.26 16.73
CA ALA A 65 -12.04 6.34 17.43
C ALA A 65 -12.81 5.49 18.46
N TYR A 66 -13.64 6.12 19.31
CA TYR A 66 -14.47 5.41 20.28
C TYR A 66 -15.45 4.42 19.64
N ARG A 67 -16.00 4.75 18.48
CA ARG A 67 -16.89 3.83 17.76
C ARG A 67 -16.11 2.62 17.20
N LEU A 68 -14.93 2.86 16.65
CA LEU A 68 -14.04 1.84 16.09
C LEU A 68 -13.35 0.99 17.16
N SER A 69 -13.15 1.51 18.37
CA SER A 69 -12.54 0.77 19.49
C SER A 69 -13.39 -0.40 19.99
N LYS A 70 -14.67 -0.47 19.59
CA LYS A 70 -15.57 -1.61 19.87
C LYS A 70 -15.41 -2.77 18.87
N GLY A 71 -14.68 -2.54 17.79
CA GLY A 71 -14.33 -3.53 16.78
C GLY A 71 -13.29 -4.53 17.31
N ASN A 72 -13.38 -5.79 16.87
CA ASN A 72 -12.45 -6.85 17.27
C ASN A 72 -11.47 -7.21 16.14
N THR A 73 -11.65 -6.67 14.93
CA THR A 73 -10.80 -7.01 13.78
C THR A 73 -9.46 -6.26 13.83
N LEU A 74 -8.43 -6.83 13.22
CA LEU A 74 -7.12 -6.20 13.13
C LEU A 74 -7.19 -4.87 12.34
N ASN A 75 -7.97 -4.85 11.25
CA ASN A 75 -8.16 -3.65 10.43
C ASN A 75 -8.81 -2.51 11.21
N GLU A 76 -9.82 -2.79 12.05
CA GLU A 76 -10.42 -1.78 12.93
C GLU A 76 -9.42 -1.26 13.97
N LYS A 77 -8.56 -2.12 14.51
CA LYS A 77 -7.50 -1.69 15.44
C LYS A 77 -6.50 -0.76 14.78
N VAL A 78 -6.03 -1.10 13.57
CA VAL A 78 -5.09 -0.26 12.80
C VAL A 78 -5.73 1.09 12.48
N LEU A 79 -6.98 1.10 12.02
CA LEU A 79 -7.71 2.33 11.74
C LEU A 79 -7.94 3.18 13.00
N ASN A 80 -8.22 2.54 14.14
CA ASN A 80 -8.39 3.23 15.42
C ASN A 80 -7.08 3.90 15.90
N TRP A 81 -5.92 3.25 15.71
CA TRP A 81 -4.63 3.87 16.02
C TRP A 81 -4.41 5.15 15.19
N HIS A 82 -4.75 5.11 13.91
CA HIS A 82 -4.64 6.29 13.05
C HIS A 82 -5.56 7.44 13.52
N LEU A 83 -6.82 7.13 13.87
CA LEU A 83 -7.72 8.15 14.41
C LEU A 83 -7.24 8.71 15.76
N LEU A 84 -6.54 7.90 16.56
CA LEU A 84 -5.95 8.37 17.80
C LEU A 84 -4.78 9.34 17.56
N GLU A 85 -3.97 9.09 16.52
CA GLU A 85 -2.94 10.05 16.05
C GLU A 85 -3.58 11.40 15.69
N ASP A 86 -4.70 11.38 14.96
CA ASP A 86 -5.45 12.59 14.61
C ASP A 86 -5.96 13.31 15.87
N VAL A 87 -6.55 12.58 16.82
CA VAL A 87 -7.00 13.14 18.10
C VAL A 87 -5.84 13.83 18.84
N LEU A 88 -4.67 13.21 18.92
CA LEU A 88 -3.49 13.81 19.54
C LEU A 88 -3.06 15.10 18.83
N GLY A 89 -3.12 15.12 17.50
CA GLY A 89 -2.87 16.33 16.70
C GLY A 89 -3.84 17.46 17.05
N TRP A 90 -5.14 17.17 17.09
CA TRP A 90 -6.17 18.14 17.45
C TRP A 90 -6.09 18.60 18.91
N VAL A 91 -5.67 17.74 19.83
CA VAL A 91 -5.39 18.12 21.23
C VAL A 91 -4.22 19.09 21.30
N ALA A 92 -3.15 18.88 20.52
CA ALA A 92 -2.04 19.84 20.47
C ALA A 92 -2.49 21.22 19.97
N VAL A 93 -3.31 21.27 18.91
CA VAL A 93 -3.93 22.52 18.42
C VAL A 93 -4.80 23.16 19.52
N LEU A 94 -5.60 22.36 20.23
CA LEU A 94 -6.46 22.83 21.32
C LEU A 94 -5.66 23.47 22.44
N VAL A 95 -4.58 22.82 22.88
CA VAL A 95 -3.69 23.35 23.93
C VAL A 95 -3.08 24.68 23.48
N VAL A 96 -2.57 24.78 22.25
CA VAL A 96 -2.01 26.03 21.74
C VAL A 96 -3.08 27.12 21.61
N ALA A 97 -4.28 26.79 21.14
CA ALA A 97 -5.39 27.74 21.06
C ALA A 97 -5.76 28.32 22.43
N ILE A 98 -5.79 27.49 23.48
CA ILE A 98 -6.03 27.93 24.86
C ILE A 98 -4.89 28.83 25.34
N VAL A 99 -3.62 28.43 25.14
CA VAL A 99 -2.46 29.24 25.55
C VAL A 99 -2.49 30.63 24.90
N LEU A 100 -2.81 30.70 23.60
CA LEU A 100 -2.88 31.96 22.86
C LEU A 100 -4.03 32.89 23.26
N GLN A 101 -5.02 32.42 24.03
CA GLN A 101 -6.04 33.31 24.62
C GLN A 101 -5.52 34.08 25.84
N PHE A 102 -4.52 33.53 26.53
CA PHE A 102 -3.97 34.12 27.76
C PHE A 102 -2.57 34.71 27.55
N VAL A 103 -1.88 34.32 26.48
CA VAL A 103 -0.49 34.69 26.21
C VAL A 103 -0.35 35.19 24.77
N ASP A 104 0.19 36.41 24.62
CA ASP A 104 0.52 36.99 23.31
C ASP A 104 1.81 36.39 22.73
N TRP A 105 1.75 35.10 22.39
CA TRP A 105 2.87 34.37 21.80
C TRP A 105 2.58 33.91 20.37
N PRO A 106 2.40 34.83 19.41
CA PRO A 106 1.90 34.55 18.06
C PRO A 106 2.77 33.59 17.24
N ILE A 107 4.03 33.37 17.62
CA ILE A 107 4.94 32.46 16.92
C ILE A 107 4.58 30.97 17.11
N LEU A 108 3.77 30.63 18.12
CA LEU A 108 3.37 29.25 18.37
C LEU A 108 2.53 28.67 17.22
N ASP A 109 1.67 29.50 16.61
CA ASP A 109 0.82 29.11 15.49
C ASP A 109 1.61 28.70 14.22
N PRO A 110 2.52 29.53 13.67
CA PRO A 110 3.33 29.12 12.52
C PRO A 110 4.29 27.98 12.85
N LEU A 111 4.83 27.89 14.07
CA LEU A 111 5.68 26.75 14.47
C LEU A 111 4.90 25.44 14.45
N LEU A 112 3.72 25.41 15.07
CA LEU A 112 2.86 24.24 15.12
C LEU A 112 2.35 23.87 13.72
N SER A 113 1.93 24.85 12.92
CA SER A 113 1.49 24.66 11.55
C SER A 113 2.59 24.06 10.67
N ILE A 114 3.81 24.60 10.71
CA ILE A 114 4.96 24.06 9.96
C ILE A 114 5.31 22.65 10.44
N GLY A 115 5.36 22.42 11.75
CA GLY A 115 5.67 21.12 12.34
C GLY A 115 4.71 20.03 11.86
N PHE A 116 3.40 20.25 12.01
CA PHE A 116 2.39 19.30 11.52
C PHE A 116 2.41 19.14 10.01
N THR A 117 2.57 20.25 9.27
CA THR A 117 2.59 20.18 7.80
C THR A 117 3.77 19.38 7.28
N LEU A 118 4.96 19.53 7.87
CA LEU A 118 6.14 18.73 7.50
C LEU A 118 5.94 17.25 7.87
N PHE A 119 5.36 16.97 9.03
CA PHE A 119 5.03 15.60 9.44
C PHE A 119 4.07 14.93 8.43
N ILE A 120 2.98 15.61 8.06
CA ILE A 120 2.03 15.13 7.04
C ILE A 120 2.75 14.93 5.70
N LEU A 121 3.50 15.93 5.24
CA LEU A 121 4.17 15.90 3.94
C LEU A 121 5.14 14.72 3.81
N VAL A 122 5.97 14.46 4.84
CA VAL A 122 6.89 13.30 4.86
C VAL A 122 6.11 11.99 4.76
N ASN A 123 5.00 11.86 5.50
CA ASN A 123 4.18 10.66 5.49
C ASN A 123 3.51 10.43 4.14
N VAL A 124 2.91 11.45 3.52
CA VAL A 124 2.27 11.23 2.21
C VAL A 124 3.29 11.00 1.10
N LEU A 125 4.49 11.60 1.16
CA LEU A 125 5.56 11.32 0.18
C LEU A 125 6.02 9.86 0.27
N ARG A 126 6.19 9.32 1.48
CA ARG A 126 6.49 7.89 1.69
C ARG A 126 5.37 6.99 1.16
N ASN A 127 4.11 7.34 1.45
CA ASN A 127 2.96 6.57 0.99
C ASN A 127 2.85 6.59 -0.54
N LEU A 128 2.98 7.77 -1.17
CA LEU A 128 2.96 7.93 -2.62
C LEU A 128 4.07 7.15 -3.31
N SER A 129 5.28 7.11 -2.74
CA SER A 129 6.36 6.27 -3.30
C SER A 129 5.96 4.80 -3.32
N THR A 130 5.29 4.32 -2.27
CA THR A 130 4.79 2.94 -2.19
C THR A 130 3.67 2.69 -3.21
N THR A 131 2.68 3.58 -3.28
CA THR A 131 1.58 3.52 -4.26
C THR A 131 2.11 3.56 -5.70
N ALA A 132 3.12 4.40 -5.98
CA ALA A 132 3.74 4.49 -7.30
C ALA A 132 4.45 3.18 -7.69
N ARG A 133 5.15 2.52 -6.76
CA ARG A 133 5.76 1.20 -7.02
C ARG A 133 4.72 0.14 -7.38
N LEU A 134 3.57 0.13 -6.70
CA LEU A 134 2.46 -0.76 -7.03
C LEU A 134 1.89 -0.48 -8.42
N PHE A 135 1.76 0.80 -8.80
CA PHE A 135 1.36 1.18 -10.15
C PHE A 135 2.34 0.73 -11.24
N LEU A 136 3.64 0.84 -10.95
CA LEU A 136 4.73 0.41 -11.83
C LEU A 136 4.92 -1.11 -11.88
N GLN A 137 4.02 -1.90 -11.26
CA GLN A 137 4.07 -3.36 -11.24
C GLN A 137 5.35 -3.91 -10.62
N ALA A 138 5.93 -3.19 -9.66
CA ALA A 138 7.06 -3.71 -8.89
C ALA A 138 6.66 -5.01 -8.19
N ALA A 139 7.60 -5.96 -8.11
CA ALA A 139 7.40 -7.17 -7.34
C ALA A 139 7.08 -6.79 -5.88
N PRO A 140 5.98 -7.30 -5.30
CA PRO A 140 5.46 -6.83 -4.02
C PRO A 140 6.42 -7.15 -2.87
N ASP A 141 6.97 -8.36 -2.85
CA ASP A 141 7.94 -8.81 -1.87
C ASP A 141 8.80 -9.94 -2.46
N SER A 142 10.12 -9.76 -2.46
CA SER A 142 11.07 -10.80 -2.88
C SER A 142 10.99 -12.04 -2.00
N LYS A 143 10.63 -11.88 -0.72
CA LYS A 143 10.50 -13.02 0.21
C LYS A 143 9.34 -13.91 -0.18
N LEU A 144 8.17 -13.32 -0.46
CA LEU A 144 7.00 -14.06 -0.94
C LEU A 144 7.28 -14.78 -2.26
N GLN A 145 7.97 -14.13 -3.19
CA GLN A 145 8.37 -14.76 -4.46
C GLN A 145 9.25 -16.00 -4.24
N ASN A 146 10.24 -15.90 -3.36
CA ASN A 146 11.12 -17.02 -3.01
C ASN A 146 10.34 -18.15 -2.30
N GLU A 147 9.44 -17.82 -1.38
CA GLU A 147 8.61 -18.82 -0.68
C GLU A 147 7.69 -19.60 -1.65
N ILE A 148 7.12 -18.92 -2.65
CA ILE A 148 6.33 -19.56 -3.72
C ILE A 148 7.24 -20.49 -4.54
N GLN A 149 8.42 -20.02 -4.96
CA GLN A 149 9.37 -20.81 -5.73
C GLN A 149 9.80 -22.07 -4.97
N ASP A 150 10.21 -21.93 -3.72
CA ASP A 150 10.64 -23.03 -2.86
C ASP A 150 9.52 -24.02 -2.57
N THR A 151 8.27 -23.54 -2.50
CA THR A 151 7.11 -24.39 -2.29
C THR A 151 6.80 -25.24 -3.52
N LEU A 152 6.88 -24.65 -4.71
CA LEU A 152 6.67 -25.36 -5.97
C LEU A 152 7.80 -26.37 -6.22
N LEU A 153 9.07 -26.01 -5.98
CA LEU A 153 10.22 -26.91 -6.15
C LEU A 153 10.24 -28.12 -5.19
N LYS A 154 9.37 -28.16 -4.17
CA LYS A 154 9.19 -29.35 -3.32
C LYS A 154 8.34 -30.44 -3.96
N ILE A 155 7.72 -30.17 -5.11
CA ILE A 155 6.98 -31.18 -5.87
C ILE A 155 8.00 -31.98 -6.69
N ASP A 156 8.18 -33.26 -6.36
CA ASP A 156 9.24 -34.13 -6.92
C ASP A 156 9.31 -34.16 -8.45
N GLU A 157 8.17 -33.98 -9.14
CA GLU A 157 8.08 -34.00 -10.61
C GLU A 157 8.49 -32.68 -11.29
N LEU A 158 8.78 -31.63 -10.51
CA LEU A 158 9.19 -30.31 -11.01
C LEU A 158 10.70 -30.16 -10.91
N ASP A 159 11.33 -29.87 -12.05
CA ASP A 159 12.79 -29.77 -12.19
C ASP A 159 13.27 -28.33 -11.93
N SER A 160 12.61 -27.36 -12.55
CA SER A 160 12.97 -25.95 -12.44
C SER A 160 11.79 -25.02 -12.70
N ILE A 161 11.93 -23.76 -12.30
CA ILE A 161 10.92 -22.71 -12.47
C ILE A 161 11.63 -21.47 -13.02
N HIS A 162 11.07 -20.88 -14.06
CA HIS A 162 11.59 -19.67 -14.67
C HIS A 162 10.42 -18.78 -15.13
N HIS A 163 10.72 -17.57 -15.62
CA HIS A 163 9.70 -16.52 -15.88
C HIS A 163 8.70 -16.35 -14.72
N LEU A 164 9.19 -16.45 -13.47
CA LEU A 164 8.37 -16.29 -12.28
C LEU A 164 8.08 -14.81 -12.07
N HIS A 165 6.92 -14.37 -12.54
CA HIS A 165 6.44 -13.00 -12.42
C HIS A 165 5.35 -12.92 -11.36
N LEU A 166 5.63 -12.19 -10.28
CA LEU A 166 4.68 -11.89 -9.22
C LEU A 166 4.47 -10.38 -9.15
N TRP A 167 3.25 -9.93 -9.35
CA TRP A 167 2.89 -8.52 -9.23
C TRP A 167 1.58 -8.36 -8.44
N SER A 168 1.32 -7.15 -7.94
CA SER A 168 0.16 -6.88 -7.08
C SER A 168 -0.90 -5.99 -7.75
N LEU A 169 -2.17 -6.29 -7.50
CA LEU A 169 -3.31 -5.49 -7.95
C LEU A 169 -3.54 -4.27 -7.05
N ASP A 170 -3.42 -4.44 -5.73
CA ASP A 170 -3.78 -3.44 -4.72
C ASP A 170 -2.87 -3.45 -3.47
N GLY A 171 -1.81 -4.25 -3.46
CA GLY A 171 -0.90 -4.48 -2.33
C GLY A 171 -1.17 -5.79 -1.60
N GLU A 172 -2.40 -6.30 -1.65
CA GLU A 172 -2.83 -7.52 -0.94
C GLU A 172 -3.09 -8.68 -1.90
N HIS A 173 -3.69 -8.38 -3.05
CA HIS A 173 -4.10 -9.39 -4.02
C HIS A 173 -3.05 -9.51 -5.11
N HIS A 174 -2.43 -10.68 -5.22
CA HIS A 174 -1.31 -10.91 -6.14
C HIS A 174 -1.69 -11.73 -7.36
N VAL A 175 -1.02 -11.47 -8.48
CA VAL A 175 -1.13 -12.24 -9.72
C VAL A 175 0.21 -12.91 -9.97
N LEU A 176 0.16 -14.23 -10.18
CA LEU A 176 1.32 -15.08 -10.41
C LEU A 176 1.29 -15.60 -11.85
N THR A 177 2.41 -15.43 -12.56
CA THR A 177 2.68 -16.10 -13.82
C THR A 177 4.02 -16.82 -13.71
N ALA A 178 4.09 -18.09 -14.11
CA ALA A 178 5.32 -18.87 -14.00
C ALA A 178 5.39 -19.94 -15.08
N HIS A 179 6.61 -20.25 -15.51
CA HIS A 179 6.93 -21.39 -16.35
C HIS A 179 7.56 -22.45 -15.45
N VAL A 180 7.00 -23.65 -15.48
CA VAL A 180 7.38 -24.75 -14.61
C VAL A 180 7.82 -25.91 -15.49
N VAL A 181 9.09 -26.30 -15.37
CA VAL A 181 9.68 -27.40 -16.11
C VAL A 181 9.46 -28.71 -15.37
N THR A 182 8.88 -29.70 -16.03
CA THR A 182 8.69 -31.04 -15.46
C THR A 182 9.62 -32.06 -16.10
N ASN A 183 10.24 -32.88 -15.25
CA ASN A 183 11.12 -33.97 -15.68
C ASN A 183 10.30 -35.24 -15.96
N ALA A 184 9.56 -35.21 -17.06
CA ALA A 184 8.77 -36.36 -17.49
C ALA A 184 9.65 -37.39 -18.20
N SER A 185 10.37 -38.20 -17.42
CA SER A 185 11.09 -39.37 -17.93
C SER A 185 10.17 -40.54 -18.35
N LYS A 186 8.87 -40.48 -18.02
CA LYS A 186 7.83 -41.45 -18.41
C LYS A 186 6.83 -40.83 -19.39
N ALA A 187 6.09 -41.67 -20.12
CA ALA A 187 5.03 -41.24 -21.03
C ALA A 187 4.09 -40.22 -20.35
N PHE A 188 4.20 -38.96 -20.79
CA PHE A 188 3.41 -37.85 -20.27
C PHE A 188 1.96 -38.04 -20.73
N THR A 189 1.17 -38.69 -19.88
CA THR A 189 -0.24 -38.97 -20.17
C THR A 189 -1.10 -37.78 -19.73
N ALA A 190 -2.30 -37.65 -20.31
CA ALA A 190 -3.27 -36.62 -19.92
C ALA A 190 -3.59 -36.65 -18.42
N ASN A 191 -3.63 -37.84 -17.81
CA ASN A 191 -3.88 -38.00 -16.36
C ASN A 191 -2.69 -37.49 -15.53
N HIS A 192 -1.46 -37.72 -15.98
CA HIS A 192 -0.27 -37.23 -15.29
C HIS A 192 -0.18 -35.70 -15.35
N TYR A 193 -0.50 -35.11 -16.51
CA TYR A 193 -0.60 -33.65 -16.67
C TYR A 193 -1.64 -33.05 -15.71
N ALA A 194 -2.82 -33.67 -15.60
CA ALA A 194 -3.87 -33.21 -14.69
C ALA A 194 -3.44 -33.31 -13.21
N ASP A 195 -2.73 -34.37 -12.83
CA ASP A 195 -2.22 -34.56 -11.47
C ASP A 195 -1.20 -33.49 -11.07
N ILE A 196 -0.21 -33.20 -11.94
CA ILE A 196 0.77 -32.12 -11.70
C ILE A 196 0.06 -30.78 -11.49
N LYS A 197 -0.93 -30.44 -12.36
CA LYS A 197 -1.69 -29.19 -12.21
C LYS A 197 -2.43 -29.11 -10.89
N LEU A 198 -3.00 -30.22 -10.42
CA LEU A 198 -3.71 -30.27 -9.14
C LEU A 198 -2.74 -30.07 -7.97
N ARG A 199 -1.56 -30.71 -8.00
CA ARG A 199 -0.54 -30.54 -6.97
C ARG A 199 -0.01 -29.11 -6.90
N ILE A 200 0.24 -28.48 -8.05
CA ILE A 200 0.63 -27.07 -8.12
C ILE A 200 -0.48 -26.18 -7.55
N ALA A 201 -1.75 -26.41 -7.94
CA ALA A 201 -2.88 -25.65 -7.41
C ALA A 201 -2.95 -25.76 -5.87
N ASN A 202 -2.91 -26.97 -5.32
CA ASN A 202 -2.95 -27.22 -3.89
C ASN A 202 -1.76 -26.58 -3.14
N ALA A 203 -0.55 -26.65 -3.73
CA ALA A 203 0.64 -26.03 -3.15
C ALA A 203 0.52 -24.50 -3.07
N LEU A 204 -0.22 -23.91 -4.02
CA LEU A 204 -0.44 -22.46 -4.10
C LEU A 204 -1.62 -21.96 -3.25
N GLU A 205 -2.54 -22.83 -2.79
CA GLU A 205 -3.71 -22.43 -1.98
C GLU A 205 -3.36 -21.72 -0.67
N GLN A 206 -2.17 -21.97 -0.13
CA GLN A 206 -1.69 -21.30 1.09
C GLN A 206 -1.35 -19.82 0.89
N PHE A 207 -1.21 -19.37 -0.36
CA PHE A 207 -0.90 -17.99 -0.71
C PHE A 207 -2.16 -17.26 -1.19
N ASP A 208 -2.29 -15.98 -0.82
CA ASP A 208 -3.43 -15.14 -1.23
C ASP A 208 -3.24 -14.62 -2.67
N LEU A 209 -3.34 -15.53 -3.64
CA LEU A 209 -3.19 -15.25 -5.06
C LEU A 209 -4.57 -15.05 -5.70
N ALA A 210 -4.81 -13.86 -6.25
CA ALA A 210 -6.07 -13.55 -6.94
C ALA A 210 -6.17 -14.20 -8.32
N HIS A 211 -5.04 -14.45 -8.98
CA HIS A 211 -5.00 -15.13 -10.27
C HIS A 211 -3.66 -15.81 -10.49
N THR A 212 -3.68 -17.02 -11.07
CA THR A 212 -2.49 -17.79 -11.41
C THR A 212 -2.53 -18.22 -12.86
N THR A 213 -1.39 -18.15 -13.54
CA THR A 213 -1.20 -18.70 -14.88
C THR A 213 0.12 -19.47 -14.87
N ILE A 214 0.03 -20.78 -14.96
CA ILE A 214 1.19 -21.67 -14.91
C ILE A 214 1.32 -22.36 -16.26
N GLU A 215 2.43 -22.11 -16.93
CA GLU A 215 2.84 -22.82 -18.14
C GLU A 215 3.68 -24.03 -17.72
N LEU A 216 3.33 -25.21 -18.25
CA LEU A 216 4.05 -26.45 -17.99
C LEU A 216 4.89 -26.77 -19.21
N GLU A 217 6.19 -26.88 -19.02
CA GLU A 217 7.16 -27.15 -20.07
C GLU A 217 7.88 -28.47 -19.82
N LEU A 218 8.26 -29.16 -20.88
CA LEU A 218 9.09 -30.36 -20.77
C LEU A 218 10.57 -29.98 -20.78
N THR A 219 11.44 -30.78 -20.14
CA THR A 219 12.90 -30.52 -20.09
C THR A 219 13.57 -30.37 -21.48
N GLN A 220 12.98 -30.93 -22.52
CA GLN A 220 13.50 -30.88 -23.91
C GLN A 220 12.81 -29.79 -24.75
N GLU A 221 11.84 -29.09 -24.19
CA GLU A 221 11.12 -28.01 -24.84
C GLU A 221 11.87 -26.69 -24.66
N HIS A 222 11.91 -25.87 -25.71
CA HIS A 222 12.42 -24.51 -25.59
C HIS A 222 11.33 -23.62 -25.01
N CYS A 223 11.70 -22.78 -24.05
CA CYS A 223 10.77 -21.81 -23.49
C CYS A 223 10.28 -20.87 -24.60
N ARG A 224 8.96 -20.66 -24.68
CA ARG A 224 8.36 -19.76 -25.68
C ARG A 224 8.85 -18.32 -25.52
N ASP A 225 9.09 -17.92 -24.28
CA ASP A 225 9.43 -16.54 -23.88
C ASP A 225 10.94 -16.35 -23.66
N GLU A 226 11.77 -17.36 -23.98
CA GLU A 226 13.21 -17.20 -24.11
C GLU A 226 13.53 -16.21 -25.24
N VAL A 227 14.14 -15.09 -24.88
CA VAL A 227 14.70 -14.17 -25.88
C VAL A 227 15.94 -14.87 -26.45
N PRO A 228 16.00 -15.18 -27.76
CA PRO A 228 17.20 -15.78 -28.33
C PRO A 228 18.36 -14.84 -28.05
N ASP A 229 19.43 -15.37 -27.43
CA ASP A 229 20.65 -14.63 -27.15
C ASP A 229 21.04 -13.84 -28.39
N LYS A 230 20.92 -12.51 -28.32
CA LYS A 230 21.51 -11.66 -29.34
C LYS A 230 23.00 -11.92 -29.29
N VAL A 231 23.48 -12.58 -30.35
CA VAL A 231 24.89 -12.66 -30.75
C VAL A 231 25.59 -11.37 -30.32
N GLN A 232 26.57 -11.53 -29.42
CA GLN A 232 27.44 -10.45 -28.90
C GLN A 232 28.02 -9.58 -30.01
#